data_AF-A0A3D2J6I5-F1
#
_entry.id   AF-A0A3D2J6I5-F1
#
_cell.length_a   1.000
_cell.length_b   1.000
_cell.length_c   1.000
_cell.angle_alpha   90.00
_cell.angle_beta   90.00
_cell.angle_gamma   90.00
#
_symmetry.space_group_name_H-M   'P 1'
#
loop_
_entity.id
_entity.type
_entity.pdbx_description
1 polymer ?
#
loop_
_entity_poly.entity_id
_entity_poly.type
_entity_poly.pdbx_seq_one_letter_code
_entity_poly.pdbx_strand_id
1 'polypeptide(L)' 'MAAAIIENKLTRALELVGGTIDPEIAETYPSLEACILAQALENVEQAEQRLREIQKIVGEISEVLV' A
#
# COMPACT_ATOMS: atom_id res chain seq x y z
N MET A 1 -28.04 -0.96 -6.51
CA MET A 1 -27.29 0.32 -6.59
C MET A 1 -26.21 0.42 -5.52
N ALA A 2 -26.50 0.19 -4.23
CA ALA A 2 -25.49 0.24 -3.16
C ALA A 2 -24.35 -0.78 -3.32
N ALA A 3 -24.63 -2.03 -3.70
CA ALA A 3 -23.60 -3.06 -3.92
C ALA A 3 -22.60 -2.67 -5.03
N ALA A 4 -23.10 -2.17 -6.17
CA ALA A 4 -22.26 -1.71 -7.28
C ALA A 4 -21.35 -0.52 -6.91
N ILE A 5 -21.78 0.34 -5.96
CA ILE A 5 -20.96 1.45 -5.46
C ILE A 5 -19.83 0.92 -4.57
N ILE A 6 -20.10 -0.09 -3.74
CA ILE A 6 -19.10 -0.72 -2.87
C ILE A 6 -18.08 -1.47 -3.71
N GLU A 7 -18.52 -2.29 -4.67
CA GLU A 7 -17.64 -3.00 -5.61
C GLU A 7 -16.69 -2.04 -6.33
N ASN A 8 -17.19 -0.92 -6.85
CA ASN A 8 -16.37 0.08 -7.54
C ASN A 8 -15.30 0.70 -6.61
N LYS A 9 -15.65 0.97 -5.35
CA LYS A 9 -14.69 1.47 -4.36
C LYS A 9 -13.60 0.45 -4.03
N LEU A 10 -13.96 -0.82 -3.87
CA LEU A 10 -13.00 -1.88 -3.56
C LEU A 10 -12.08 -2.18 -4.74
N THR A 11 -12.63 -2.20 -5.96
CA THR A 11 -11.82 -2.30 -7.18
C THR A 11 -10.81 -1.17 -7.25
N ARG A 12 -11.23 0.08 -7.01
CA ARG A 12 -10.32 1.22 -7.02
C ARG A 12 -9.26 1.15 -5.92
N ALA A 13 -9.63 0.70 -4.72
CA ALA A 13 -8.68 0.54 -3.63
C ALA A 13 -7.66 -0.57 -3.92
N LEU A 14 -8.09 -1.67 -4.55
CA LEU A 14 -7.21 -2.74 -5.01
C LEU A 14 -6.21 -2.23 -6.06
N GLU A 15 -6.65 -1.43 -7.03
CA GLU A 15 -5.75 -0.81 -8.03
C GLU A 15 -4.66 0.04 -7.35
N LEU A 16 -5.02 0.82 -6.32
CA LEU A 16 -4.09 1.70 -5.62
C LEU A 16 -2.99 0.95 -4.85
N VAL A 17 -3.29 -0.25 -4.35
CA VAL A 17 -2.28 -1.09 -3.67
C VAL A 17 -1.45 -1.93 -4.63
N GLY A 18 -1.69 -1.84 -5.95
CA GLY A 18 -0.91 -2.53 -6.99
C GLY A 18 -1.71 -3.51 -7.85
N GLY A 19 -3.03 -3.64 -7.63
CA GLY A 19 -3.91 -4.53 -8.39
C GLY A 19 -3.89 -5.99 -7.93
N THR A 20 -2.99 -6.35 -7.01
CA THR A 20 -2.87 -7.68 -6.41
C THR A 20 -2.63 -7.56 -4.91
N ILE A 21 -2.95 -8.63 -4.17
CA ILE A 21 -2.72 -8.76 -2.73
C ILE A 21 -1.76 -9.93 -2.52
N ASP A 22 -0.83 -9.77 -1.58
CA ASP A 22 0.07 -10.84 -1.15
C ASP A 22 -0.73 -12.08 -0.66
N PRO A 23 -0.40 -13.30 -1.10
CA PRO A 23 -1.08 -14.51 -0.66
C PRO A 23 -1.15 -14.67 0.87
N GLU A 24 -0.11 -14.30 1.62
CA GLU A 24 -0.10 -14.41 3.08
C GLU A 24 -1.13 -13.46 3.71
N ILE A 25 -1.29 -12.25 3.16
CA ILE A 25 -2.32 -11.30 3.57
C ILE A 25 -3.71 -11.84 3.21
N ALA A 26 -3.87 -12.40 2.01
CA ALA A 26 -5.13 -12.96 1.54
C ALA A 26 -5.61 -14.15 2.39
N GLU A 27 -4.68 -14.95 2.92
CA GLU A 27 -4.99 -16.07 3.83
C GLU A 27 -5.22 -15.63 5.28
N THR A 28 -4.62 -14.52 5.71
CA THR A 28 -4.68 -14.04 7.09
C THR A 28 -5.96 -13.27 7.41
N TYR A 29 -6.45 -12.46 6.46
CA TYR A 29 -7.56 -11.54 6.72
C TYR A 29 -8.89 -12.05 6.13
N PRO A 30 -10.01 -11.88 6.85
CA PRO A 30 -11.28 -12.53 6.50
C PRO A 30 -12.06 -11.83 5.38
N SER A 31 -11.67 -10.62 4.96
CA SER A 31 -12.38 -9.87 3.93
C SER A 31 -11.42 -9.12 3.01
N LEU A 32 -11.87 -8.85 1.78
CA LEU A 32 -11.09 -8.11 0.79
C LEU A 32 -10.73 -6.70 1.28
N GLU A 33 -11.63 -6.02 2.01
CA GLU A 33 -11.35 -4.73 2.64
C GLU A 33 -10.17 -4.83 3.61
N ALA A 34 -10.18 -5.83 4.49
CA ALA A 34 -9.12 -6.04 5.45
C ALA A 34 -7.79 -6.38 4.77
N CYS A 35 -7.83 -7.20 3.72
CA CYS A 35 -6.66 -7.50 2.90
C CYS A 35 -6.10 -6.25 2.20
N ILE A 36 -6.95 -5.41 1.60
CA ILE A 36 -6.53 -4.17 0.94
C ILE A 36 -5.87 -3.22 1.94
N LEU A 37 -6.45 -3.07 3.14
CA LEU A 37 -5.87 -2.24 4.20
C LEU A 37 -4.53 -2.78 4.69
N ALA A 38 -4.42 -4.09 4.89
CA ALA A 38 -3.16 -4.73 5.27
C ALA A 38 -2.08 -4.55 4.19
N GLN A 39 -2.42 -4.76 2.92
CA GLN A 39 -1.50 -4.54 1.80
C GLN A 39 -1.04 -3.08 1.71
N ALA A 40 -1.96 -2.13 1.94
CA ALA A 40 -1.62 -0.71 1.94
C ALA A 40 -0.59 -0.36 3.03
N LEU A 41 -0.75 -0.93 4.24
CA LEU A 41 0.19 -0.71 5.34
C LEU A 41 1.56 -1.32 5.04
N GLU A 42 1.60 -2.54 4.53
CA GLU A 42 2.85 -3.19 4.13
C GLU A 42 3.57 -2.40 3.03
N ASN A 43 2.83 -1.92 2.03
CA ASN A 43 3.39 -1.08 0.97
C ASN A 43 4.05 0.20 1.53
N VAL A 44 3.44 0.83 2.55
CA VAL A 44 4.02 1.99 3.22
C VAL A 44 5.29 1.63 3.97
N GLU A 45 5.30 0.53 4.73
CA GLU A 45 6.49 0.06 5.44
C GLU A 45 7.65 -0.22 4.48
N GLN A 46 7.37 -0.93 3.38
CA GLN A 46 8.36 -1.20 2.33
C GLN A 46 8.85 0.09 1.68
N ALA A 47 7.95 1.05 1.41
CA ALA A 47 8.32 2.34 0.83
C ALA A 47 9.23 3.15 1.77
N GLU A 48 8.93 3.18 3.06
CA GLU A 48 9.78 3.84 4.05
C GLU A 48 11.16 3.18 4.18
N GLN A 49 11.21 1.85 4.20
CA GLN A 49 12.49 1.13 4.24
C GLN A 49 13.34 1.46 3.02
N ARG A 50 12.74 1.38 1.82
CA ARG A 50 13.40 1.74 0.56
C ARG A 50 13.86 3.20 0.58
N LEU A 51 13.05 4.12 1.09
CA LEU A 51 13.42 5.52 1.22
C LEU A 51 14.65 5.69 2.12
N ARG A 52 14.69 5.03 3.28
CA ARG A 52 15.85 5.06 4.19
C ARG A 52 17.11 4.50 3.53
N GLU A 53 16.99 3.42 2.77
CA GLU A 53 18.10 2.85 2.00
C GLU A 53 18.61 3.81 0.91
N ILE A 54 17.69 4.43 0.17
CA ILE A 54 18.02 5.45 -0.84
C ILE A 54 18.73 6.64 -0.19
N GLN A 55 18.24 7.14 0.96
CA GLN A 55 18.86 8.25 1.69
C GLN A 55 20.28 7.91 2.16
N LYS A 56 20.57 6.66 2.54
CA LYS A 56 21.95 6.23 2.86
C LYS A 56 22.89 6.30 1.67
N ILE A 57 22.38 6.06 0.45
CA ILE A 57 23.17 6.04 -0.78
C ILE A 57 23.35 7.46 -1.34
N VAL A 58 22.27 8.23 -1.38
CA VAL A 58 22.20 9.54 -2.05
C VAL A 58 22.54 10.69 -1.10
N GLY A 59 22.49 10.48 0.22
CA GLY A 59 22.56 11.51 1.24
C GLY A 59 21.17 12.05 1.61
N GLU A 60 21.04 12.67 2.78
CA GLU A 60 19.78 13.28 3.21
C GLU A 60 19.49 14.53 2.35
N ILE A 61 18.29 14.61 1.77
CA ILE A 61 17.78 15.85 1.14
C ILE A 61 17.28 16.80 2.24
N SER A 62 18.02 16.94 3.34
CA SER A 62 17.72 17.90 4.42
C SER A 62 18.22 19.31 4.07
N GLU A 63 19.11 19.46 3.08
CA GLU A 63 19.74 20.77 2.78
C GLU A 63 19.23 21.47 1.50
N VAL A 64 18.32 20.89 0.71
CA VAL A 64 17.93 21.46 -0.60
C VAL A 64 16.66 22.32 -0.55
N LEU A 65 16.00 22.43 0.60
CA LEU A 65 14.85 23.33 0.79
C LEU A 65 15.15 24.34 1.91
N VAL A 66 16.00 25.31 1.58
CA VAL A 66 16.07 26.62 2.24
C VAL A 66 15.15 27.59 1.52
#